data_AF-A0A0D8XBB2-F1
#
_entry.id   AF-A0A0D8XBB2-F1
#
_cell.length_a   1.000
_cell.length_b   1.000
_cell.length_c   1.000
_cell.angle_alpha   90.00
_cell.angle_beta   90.00
_cell.angle_gamma   90.00
#
_symmetry.space_group_name_H-M   'P 1'
#
loop_
_entity.id
_entity.type
_entity.pdbx_description
1 polymer ?
#
loop_
_entity_poly.entity_id
_entity_poly.type
_entity_poly.pdbx_seq_one_letter_code
_entity_poly.pdbx_strand_id
1 'polypeptide(L)'
;MVSCLLYLARAMIIETMGERCGFLATMAAIATGADKALIFQKKFGEKDIKEMIKDAATKAGRGCHYYTVIRSEGANDAINSSYIKNAFNQLVASHKMLEQFQINIKKSLYKKKWGEKLLSASVNVLCSTQEGGSPSTFDRQMGLRMAIKAFYAFVNTKAMGEDDCCVLGLVGRELKFAPVTQLAEGTCFCHRLPSNLWWMSLFSLISELSGIVF
;
A
#
# COMPACT_ATOMS: atom_id res chain seq x y z
N MET A 1 -35.53 3.81 -14.05
CA MET A 1 -34.69 3.27 -12.97
C MET A 1 -33.40 2.78 -13.63
N VAL A 2 -32.24 3.29 -13.17
CA VAL A 2 -30.84 2.93 -13.53
C VAL A 2 -30.33 3.29 -14.95
N SER A 3 -29.94 4.56 -15.18
CA SER A 3 -29.14 4.94 -16.37
C SER A 3 -27.91 5.83 -16.09
N CYS A 4 -27.44 5.93 -14.82
CA CYS A 4 -26.62 7.08 -14.41
C CYS A 4 -25.12 6.84 -14.09
N LEU A 5 -24.50 5.69 -14.40
CA LEU A 5 -23.17 5.39 -13.81
C LEU A 5 -22.06 4.83 -14.72
N LEU A 6 -22.24 4.75 -16.05
CA LEU A 6 -21.41 3.85 -16.86
C LEU A 6 -20.06 4.38 -17.40
N TYR A 7 -19.60 5.61 -17.13
CA TYR A 7 -18.32 6.09 -17.69
C TYR A 7 -17.52 7.06 -16.80
N LEU A 8 -17.62 6.93 -15.47
CA LEU A 8 -16.80 7.73 -14.56
C LEU A 8 -15.71 6.85 -13.93
N ALA A 9 -14.45 7.12 -14.28
CA ALA A 9 -13.34 6.39 -13.68
C ALA A 9 -13.25 6.72 -12.18
N ARG A 10 -12.84 5.74 -11.37
CA ARG A 10 -12.82 5.87 -9.92
C ARG A 10 -11.44 5.58 -9.35
N ALA A 11 -10.87 6.58 -8.69
CA ALA A 11 -9.70 6.40 -7.86
C ALA A 11 -10.11 5.95 -6.45
N MET A 12 -9.61 4.80 -6.01
CA MET A 12 -9.80 4.29 -4.66
C MET A 12 -8.50 4.42 -3.87
N ILE A 13 -8.52 5.28 -2.88
CA ILE A 13 -7.40 5.45 -1.94
C ILE A 13 -7.73 4.60 -0.72
N ILE A 14 -6.95 3.56 -0.49
CA ILE A 14 -7.14 2.61 0.60
C ILE A 14 -6.04 2.84 1.62
N GLU A 15 -6.41 3.26 2.82
CA GLU A 15 -5.47 3.49 3.92
C GLU A 15 -5.35 2.23 4.79
N THR A 16 -4.11 1.76 4.97
CA THR A 16 -3.75 0.58 5.76
C THR A 16 -3.00 0.98 7.03
N MET A 17 -3.13 0.18 8.07
CA MET A 17 -2.29 0.22 9.25
C MET A 17 -0.82 -0.12 8.91
N GLY A 18 0.01 -0.04 9.94
CA GLY A 18 1.45 -0.30 9.87
C GLY A 18 2.26 0.96 10.12
N GLU A 19 1.63 2.10 10.37
CA GLU A 19 2.26 3.38 10.66
C GLU A 19 3.37 3.72 9.65
N ARG A 20 4.64 3.70 10.08
CA ARG A 20 5.80 3.94 9.22
C ARG A 20 6.34 2.68 8.55
N CYS A 21 5.80 1.50 8.86
CA CYS A 21 6.13 0.23 8.21
C CYS A 21 5.23 -0.03 7.00
N GLY A 22 5.77 0.18 5.80
CA GLY A 22 5.05 -0.04 4.55
C GLY A 22 4.81 -1.49 4.15
N PHE A 23 5.09 -2.48 5.01
CA PHE A 23 4.98 -3.90 4.68
C PHE A 23 3.56 -4.28 4.23
N LEU A 24 2.56 -3.93 5.05
CA LEU A 24 1.17 -4.27 4.77
C LEU A 24 0.68 -3.61 3.48
N ALA A 25 0.97 -2.32 3.29
CA ALA A 25 0.62 -1.59 2.08
C ALA A 25 1.28 -2.18 0.82
N THR A 26 2.55 -2.56 0.91
CA THR A 26 3.30 -3.14 -0.21
C THR A 26 2.76 -4.53 -0.59
N MET A 27 2.58 -5.42 0.39
CA MET A 27 2.09 -6.76 0.15
C MET A 27 0.62 -6.74 -0.33
N ALA A 28 -0.21 -5.88 0.25
CA ALA A 28 -1.58 -5.67 -0.21
C ALA A 28 -1.60 -5.18 -1.67
N ALA A 29 -0.74 -4.22 -2.02
CA ALA A 29 -0.68 -3.68 -3.38
C ALA A 29 -0.30 -4.75 -4.40
N ILE A 30 0.68 -5.60 -4.08
CA ILE A 30 1.06 -6.73 -4.94
C ILE A 30 -0.10 -7.73 -5.04
N ALA A 31 -0.73 -8.10 -3.92
CA ALA A 31 -1.81 -9.08 -3.89
C ALA A 31 -3.06 -8.62 -4.64
N THR A 32 -3.38 -7.31 -4.63
CA THR A 32 -4.56 -6.76 -5.29
C THR A 32 -4.28 -6.21 -6.69
N GLY A 33 -3.02 -6.21 -7.15
CA GLY A 33 -2.63 -5.52 -8.39
C GLY A 33 -2.92 -4.02 -8.36
N ALA A 34 -2.67 -3.37 -7.21
CA ALA A 34 -2.88 -1.94 -7.07
C ALA A 34 -1.96 -1.14 -8.00
N ASP A 35 -2.46 0.01 -8.47
CA ASP A 35 -1.71 0.88 -9.38
C ASP A 35 -0.49 1.50 -8.73
N LYS A 36 -0.63 1.91 -7.46
CA LYS A 36 0.44 2.53 -6.67
C LYS A 36 0.34 2.12 -5.21
N ALA A 37 1.51 2.02 -4.58
CA ALA A 37 1.62 1.96 -3.12
C ALA A 37 2.39 3.18 -2.60
N LEU A 38 1.87 3.80 -1.53
CA LEU A 38 2.50 4.91 -0.84
C LEU A 38 2.93 4.44 0.55
N ILE A 39 4.23 4.47 0.81
CA ILE A 39 4.86 3.96 2.03
C ILE A 39 5.91 4.95 2.54
N PHE A 40 6.20 4.90 3.84
CA PHE A 40 7.18 5.80 4.47
C PHE A 40 8.60 5.60 3.92
N GLN A 41 8.97 4.36 3.59
CA GLN A 41 10.29 3.99 3.06
C GLN A 41 10.60 4.64 1.70
N LYS A 42 9.57 5.00 0.92
CA LYS A 42 9.70 5.63 -0.38
C LYS A 42 9.07 7.01 -0.36
N LYS A 43 9.90 8.04 -0.21
CA LYS A 43 9.45 9.43 -0.20
C LYS A 43 8.71 9.76 -1.49
N PHE A 44 7.60 10.47 -1.34
CA PHE A 44 6.77 10.99 -2.42
C PHE A 44 6.29 12.40 -2.07
N GLY A 45 5.96 13.18 -3.09
CA GLY A 45 5.49 14.56 -2.97
C GLY A 45 4.40 14.90 -4.00
N GLU A 46 4.15 16.19 -4.17
CA GLU A 46 3.11 16.68 -5.07
C GLU A 46 3.31 16.28 -6.54
N LYS A 47 4.57 16.12 -6.97
CA LYS A 47 4.90 15.68 -8.32
C LYS A 47 4.39 14.26 -8.58
N ASP A 48 4.62 13.35 -7.64
CA ASP A 48 4.13 11.97 -7.74
C ASP A 48 2.60 11.92 -7.77
N ILE A 49 1.92 12.78 -7.00
CA ILE A 49 0.45 12.86 -7.03
C ILE A 49 -0.06 13.31 -8.39
N LYS A 50 0.57 14.31 -9.00
CA LYS A 50 0.21 14.77 -10.35
C LYS A 50 0.42 13.66 -11.39
N GLU A 51 1.49 12.88 -11.26
CA GLU A 51 1.75 11.72 -12.10
C GLU A 51 0.69 10.63 -11.92
N MET A 52 0.32 10.28 -10.67
CA MET A 52 -0.75 9.32 -10.40
C MET A 52 -2.09 9.73 -11.02
N ILE A 53 -2.41 11.02 -11.02
CA ILE A 53 -3.65 11.53 -11.63
C ILE A 53 -3.62 11.38 -13.16
N LYS A 54 -2.46 11.64 -13.77
CA LYS A 54 -2.24 11.44 -15.20
C LYS A 54 -2.33 9.95 -15.56
N ASP A 55 -1.72 9.08 -14.78
CA ASP A 55 -1.78 7.62 -14.95
C ASP A 55 -3.23 7.14 -14.90
N ALA A 56 -3.99 7.60 -13.90
CA ALA A 56 -5.40 7.26 -13.74
C ALA A 56 -6.27 7.73 -14.92
N ALA A 57 -6.03 8.95 -15.43
CA ALA A 57 -6.73 9.47 -16.59
C ALA A 57 -6.39 8.69 -17.88
N THR A 58 -5.12 8.30 -18.04
CA THR A 58 -4.65 7.50 -19.18
C THR A 58 -5.29 6.11 -19.16
N LYS A 59 -5.31 5.45 -18.00
CA LYS A 59 -6.00 4.17 -17.80
C LYS A 59 -7.49 4.27 -18.06
N ALA A 60 -8.15 5.33 -17.60
CA ALA A 60 -9.56 5.59 -17.91
C ALA A 60 -9.81 5.67 -19.43
N GLY A 61 -8.92 6.34 -20.17
CA GLY A 61 -8.97 6.44 -21.63
C GLY A 61 -8.83 5.10 -22.36
N ARG A 62 -8.17 4.11 -21.73
CA ARG A 62 -8.02 2.73 -22.24
C ARG A 62 -9.18 1.80 -21.86
N GLY A 63 -10.19 2.30 -21.15
CA GLY A 63 -11.33 1.51 -20.67
C GLY A 63 -11.13 0.88 -19.28
N CYS A 64 -10.00 1.16 -18.60
CA CYS A 64 -9.81 0.76 -17.21
C CYS A 64 -10.41 1.80 -16.27
N HIS A 65 -11.60 1.51 -15.73
CA HIS A 65 -12.37 2.47 -14.94
C HIS A 65 -11.99 2.55 -13.46
N TYR A 66 -11.00 1.79 -12.99
CA TYR A 66 -10.55 1.79 -11.60
C TYR A 66 -9.07 2.11 -11.50
N TYR A 67 -8.71 2.92 -10.51
CA TYR A 67 -7.33 3.24 -10.15
C TYR A 67 -7.16 3.09 -8.64
N THR A 68 -6.41 2.09 -8.19
CA THR A 68 -6.27 1.73 -6.78
C THR A 68 -4.94 2.23 -6.23
N VAL A 69 -4.99 3.05 -5.20
CA VAL A 69 -3.83 3.53 -4.45
C VAL A 69 -3.90 2.97 -3.04
N ILE A 70 -2.91 2.17 -2.65
CA ILE A 70 -2.79 1.67 -1.28
C ILE A 70 -1.78 2.54 -0.53
N ARG A 71 -2.20 3.14 0.57
CA ARG A 71 -1.37 4.05 1.39
C ARG A 71 -1.24 3.49 2.80
N SER A 72 -0.02 3.42 3.31
CA SER A 72 0.19 3.19 4.75
C SER A 72 -0.14 4.48 5.53
N GLU A 73 -0.80 4.36 6.69
CA GLU A 73 -1.29 5.49 7.48
C GLU A 73 -0.21 6.55 7.77
N GLY A 74 1.02 6.11 8.07
CA GLY A 74 2.20 6.93 8.34
C GLY A 74 3.14 7.10 7.16
N ALA A 75 2.65 6.95 5.92
CA ALA A 75 3.49 7.09 4.72
C ALA A 75 4.07 8.51 4.54
N ASN A 76 3.30 9.53 4.88
CA ASN A 76 3.74 10.93 4.86
C ASN A 76 2.81 11.75 5.78
N ASP A 77 3.39 12.48 6.72
CA ASP A 77 2.67 13.26 7.74
C ASP A 77 1.98 14.50 7.14
N ALA A 78 2.55 15.09 6.09
CA ALA A 78 1.98 16.27 5.40
C ALA A 78 0.93 15.87 4.35
N ILE A 79 1.11 14.71 3.69
CA ILE A 79 0.27 14.24 2.59
C ILE A 79 -0.57 13.05 3.05
N ASN A 80 -1.74 13.36 3.61
CA ASN A 80 -2.72 12.37 4.06
C ASN A 80 -3.70 11.94 2.95
N SER A 81 -4.50 10.91 3.23
CA SER A 81 -5.49 10.38 2.27
C SER A 81 -6.51 11.42 1.80
N SER A 82 -6.92 12.34 2.67
CA SER A 82 -7.83 13.44 2.32
C SER A 82 -7.20 14.44 1.36
N TYR A 83 -5.92 14.77 1.54
CA TYR A 83 -5.16 15.61 0.62
C TYR A 83 -5.11 14.97 -0.78
N ILE A 84 -4.77 13.68 -0.86
CA ILE A 84 -4.70 12.95 -2.14
C ILE A 84 -6.08 12.95 -2.82
N LYS A 85 -7.14 12.62 -2.07
CA LYS A 85 -8.52 12.66 -2.57
C LYS A 85 -8.89 14.03 -3.15
N ASN A 86 -8.54 15.10 -2.44
CA ASN A 86 -8.82 16.46 -2.87
C ASN A 86 -8.02 16.81 -4.13
N ALA A 87 -6.75 16.42 -4.22
CA ALA A 87 -5.93 16.62 -5.40
C ALA A 87 -6.53 15.92 -6.65
N PHE A 88 -6.97 14.66 -6.51
CA PHE A 88 -7.66 13.94 -7.58
C PHE A 88 -8.97 14.65 -8.00
N ASN A 89 -9.76 15.15 -7.05
CA ASN A 89 -11.02 15.83 -7.36
C ASN A 89 -10.83 17.23 -7.96
N GLN A 90 -9.78 17.97 -7.58
CA GLN A 90 -9.51 19.32 -8.07
C GLN A 90 -8.95 19.32 -9.49
N LEU A 91 -7.98 18.45 -9.78
CA LEU A 91 -7.33 18.41 -11.09
C LEU A 91 -8.26 17.91 -12.20
N VAL A 92 -9.27 17.11 -11.84
CA VAL A 92 -10.32 16.66 -12.78
C VAL A 92 -11.29 17.78 -13.16
N ALA A 93 -11.54 18.75 -12.27
CA ALA A 93 -12.41 19.90 -12.57
C ALA A 93 -11.73 20.93 -13.51
N SER A 94 -10.41 20.84 -13.67
CA SER A 94 -9.62 21.77 -14.47
C SER A 94 -9.61 21.32 -15.93
N HIS A 95 -10.59 21.77 -16.71
CA HIS A 95 -10.74 21.51 -18.16
C HIS A 95 -9.43 21.65 -18.98
N LYS A 96 -8.46 22.47 -18.52
CA LYS A 96 -7.17 22.73 -19.18
C LYS A 96 -6.26 21.50 -19.36
N MET A 97 -6.35 20.46 -18.51
CA MET A 97 -5.50 19.26 -18.67
C MET A 97 -5.92 18.39 -19.86
N LEU A 98 -7.22 18.31 -20.16
CA LEU A 98 -7.75 17.42 -21.21
C LEU A 98 -7.27 17.82 -22.62
N GLU A 99 -6.91 19.08 -22.83
CA GLU A 99 -6.37 19.56 -24.11
C GLU A 99 -4.88 19.25 -24.30
N GLN A 100 -4.09 19.17 -23.21
CA GLN A 100 -2.66 18.86 -23.28
C GLN A 100 -2.36 17.36 -23.44
N PHE A 101 -3.26 16.48 -23.03
CA PHE A 101 -2.97 15.04 -22.96
C PHE A 101 -3.30 14.21 -24.20
N GLN A 102 -3.67 14.83 -25.34
CA GLN A 102 -3.95 14.11 -26.60
C GLN A 102 -4.87 12.88 -26.42
N ILE A 103 -5.76 12.91 -25.43
CA ILE A 103 -6.67 11.80 -25.21
C ILE A 103 -7.71 11.91 -26.32
N ASN A 104 -7.66 10.97 -27.27
CA ASN A 104 -8.59 10.78 -28.39
C ASN A 104 -10.02 10.37 -27.92
N ILE A 105 -10.49 10.91 -26.81
CA ILE A 105 -11.90 10.81 -26.44
C ILE A 105 -12.67 11.63 -27.47
N LYS A 106 -13.58 10.99 -28.20
CA LYS A 106 -14.54 11.65 -29.09
C LYS A 106 -15.29 12.74 -28.31
N LYS A 107 -14.79 13.98 -28.36
CA LYS A 107 -15.28 15.18 -27.65
C LYS A 107 -16.80 15.36 -27.76
N SER A 108 -17.40 14.89 -28.87
CA SER A 108 -18.84 14.99 -29.15
C SER A 108 -19.73 14.10 -28.28
N LEU A 109 -19.26 12.96 -27.76
CA LEU A 109 -20.12 12.03 -27.00
C LEU A 109 -20.14 12.33 -25.49
N TYR A 110 -18.99 12.74 -24.93
CA TYR A 110 -18.86 13.05 -23.50
C TYR A 110 -19.57 14.35 -23.10
N LYS A 111 -19.42 15.40 -23.91
CA LYS A 111 -19.94 16.75 -23.62
C LYS A 111 -21.48 16.85 -23.60
N LYS A 112 -22.19 15.92 -24.26
CA LYS A 112 -23.65 15.96 -24.45
C LYS A 112 -24.46 15.22 -23.38
N LYS A 113 -23.85 14.32 -22.58
CA LYS A 113 -24.57 13.46 -21.62
C LYS A 113 -24.04 13.47 -20.19
N TRP A 114 -22.80 13.90 -19.95
CA TRP A 114 -22.12 13.66 -18.68
C TRP A 114 -21.37 14.92 -18.24
N GLY A 115 -21.62 15.41 -17.04
CA GLY A 115 -20.98 16.63 -16.51
C GLY A 115 -19.45 16.54 -16.44
N GLU A 116 -18.80 17.66 -16.13
CA GLU A 116 -17.35 17.93 -16.24
C GLU A 116 -16.38 17.00 -15.46
N LYS A 117 -16.85 15.96 -14.76
CA LYS A 117 -16.00 15.11 -13.93
C LYS A 117 -15.63 13.81 -14.65
N LEU A 118 -14.40 13.75 -15.16
CA LEU A 118 -13.84 12.57 -15.82
C LEU A 118 -13.48 11.43 -14.84
N LEU A 119 -13.18 11.78 -13.58
CA LEU A 119 -12.72 10.87 -12.55
C LEU A 119 -13.19 11.32 -11.15
N SER A 120 -13.54 10.38 -10.28
CA SER A 120 -13.87 10.64 -8.87
C SER A 120 -12.95 9.88 -7.94
N ALA A 121 -12.58 10.50 -6.81
CA ALA A 121 -11.78 9.83 -5.78
C ALA A 121 -12.60 9.55 -4.50
N SER A 122 -12.43 8.34 -3.97
CA SER A 122 -12.92 7.94 -2.64
C SER A 122 -11.78 7.44 -1.76
N VAL A 123 -11.90 7.70 -0.46
CA VAL A 123 -10.96 7.21 0.56
C VAL A 123 -11.68 6.16 1.38
N ASN A 124 -11.01 5.03 1.60
CA ASN A 124 -11.45 3.98 2.51
C ASN A 124 -10.34 3.77 3.54
N VAL A 125 -10.62 4.07 4.80
CA VAL A 125 -9.70 3.81 5.91
C VAL A 125 -10.13 2.50 6.54
N LEU A 126 -9.25 1.49 6.50
CA LEU A 126 -9.61 0.13 6.93
C LEU A 126 -9.65 -0.02 8.46
N CYS A 127 -8.90 0.81 9.18
CA CYS A 127 -8.86 0.83 10.64
C CYS A 127 -8.59 -0.57 11.25
N SER A 128 -9.05 -0.81 12.48
CA SER A 128 -8.85 -2.04 13.25
C SER A 128 -9.47 -3.30 12.63
N THR A 129 -10.29 -3.20 11.57
CA THR A 129 -10.75 -4.40 10.85
C THR A 129 -9.58 -5.23 10.30
N GLN A 130 -8.40 -4.62 10.13
CA GLN A 130 -7.18 -5.29 9.71
C GLN A 130 -6.54 -6.19 10.77
N GLU A 131 -6.86 -6.01 12.05
CA GLU A 131 -6.46 -6.95 13.12
C GLU A 131 -7.14 -8.31 12.92
N GLY A 132 -8.22 -8.33 12.13
CA GLY A 132 -8.96 -9.53 11.78
C GLY A 132 -9.98 -9.92 12.85
N GLY A 133 -10.68 -11.02 12.57
CA GLY A 133 -11.56 -11.68 13.53
C GLY A 133 -10.90 -12.95 14.04
N SER A 134 -11.25 -14.08 13.44
CA SER A 134 -10.54 -15.33 13.70
C SER A 134 -9.19 -15.36 12.96
N PRO A 135 -8.10 -15.82 13.61
CA PRO A 135 -6.79 -15.88 12.98
C PRO A 135 -6.79 -16.85 11.80
N SER A 136 -5.98 -16.54 10.79
CA SER A 136 -5.84 -17.38 9.59
C SER A 136 -5.17 -18.72 9.92
N THR A 137 -5.29 -19.70 9.02
CA THR A 137 -4.57 -20.99 9.17
C THR A 137 -3.07 -20.79 9.29
N PHE A 138 -2.52 -19.83 8.55
CA PHE A 138 -1.10 -19.49 8.62
C PHE A 138 -0.72 -18.98 10.02
N ASP A 139 -1.47 -18.02 10.55
CA ASP A 139 -1.18 -17.44 11.87
C ASP A 139 -1.33 -18.46 13.00
N ARG A 140 -2.34 -19.34 12.92
CA ARG A 140 -2.52 -20.44 13.88
C ARG A 140 -1.33 -21.40 13.89
N GLN A 141 -0.92 -21.86 12.72
CA GLN A 141 0.19 -22.81 12.59
C GLN A 141 1.52 -22.17 12.97
N MET A 142 1.76 -20.92 12.54
CA MET A 142 2.97 -20.19 12.86
C MET A 142 3.08 -19.89 14.36
N GLY A 143 1.98 -19.41 14.97
CA GLY A 143 1.91 -19.15 16.40
C GLY A 143 2.18 -20.41 17.23
N LEU A 144 1.59 -21.55 16.85
CA LEU A 144 1.86 -22.84 17.49
C LEU A 144 3.34 -23.25 17.37
N ARG A 145 3.91 -23.16 16.17
CA ARG A 145 5.33 -23.52 15.93
C ARG A 145 6.29 -22.62 16.71
N MET A 146 6.02 -21.32 16.77
CA MET A 146 6.80 -20.36 17.56
C MET A 146 6.67 -20.65 19.06
N ALA A 147 5.46 -20.89 19.55
CA ALA A 147 5.20 -21.19 20.96
C ALA A 147 5.92 -22.47 21.42
N ILE A 148 5.83 -23.55 20.64
CA ILE A 148 6.53 -24.81 20.94
C ILE A 148 8.05 -24.58 20.99
N LYS A 149 8.61 -23.86 20.01
CA LYS A 149 10.04 -23.59 19.97
C LYS A 149 10.51 -22.71 21.13
N ALA A 150 9.74 -21.68 21.48
CA ALA A 150 10.01 -20.83 22.63
C ALA A 150 9.95 -21.62 23.94
N PHE A 151 8.97 -22.52 24.10
CA PHE A 151 8.86 -23.38 25.28
C PHE A 151 10.05 -24.33 25.42
N TYR A 152 10.47 -25.00 24.33
CA TYR A 152 11.68 -25.83 24.35
C TYR A 152 12.92 -25.06 24.74
N ALA A 153 13.06 -23.82 24.25
CA ALA A 153 14.14 -22.95 24.62
C ALA A 153 14.09 -22.52 26.09
N PHE A 154 12.90 -22.31 26.65
CA PHE A 154 12.74 -22.01 28.07
C PHE A 154 13.16 -23.19 28.97
N VAL A 155 12.80 -24.43 28.58
CA VAL A 155 13.19 -25.64 29.31
C VAL A 155 14.68 -25.95 29.15
N ASN A 156 15.26 -25.70 27.98
CA ASN A 156 16.68 -25.88 27.69
C ASN A 156 17.26 -24.59 27.09
N THR A 157 17.73 -23.70 27.97
CA THR A 157 18.20 -22.35 27.62
C THR A 157 19.37 -22.36 26.63
N LYS A 158 20.17 -23.43 26.60
CA LYS A 158 21.23 -23.60 25.60
C LYS A 158 20.72 -23.55 24.15
N ALA A 159 19.44 -23.79 23.91
CA ALA A 159 18.84 -23.68 22.58
C ALA A 159 18.69 -22.22 22.10
N MET A 160 18.78 -21.23 23.00
CA MET A 160 18.79 -19.80 22.66
C MET A 160 20.19 -19.28 22.30
N GLY A 161 21.24 -20.05 22.58
CA GLY A 161 22.63 -19.62 22.47
C GLY A 161 23.24 -19.32 23.84
N GLU A 162 24.22 -18.41 23.86
CA GLU A 162 24.84 -17.94 25.11
C GLU A 162 24.04 -16.81 25.78
N ASP A 163 23.07 -16.23 25.08
CA ASP A 163 22.28 -15.09 25.54
C ASP A 163 20.96 -15.51 26.22
N ASP A 164 20.66 -14.88 27.34
CA ASP A 164 19.43 -15.13 28.12
C ASP A 164 18.20 -14.35 27.60
N CYS A 165 18.42 -13.34 26.74
CA CYS A 165 17.37 -12.46 26.24
C CYS A 165 17.39 -12.39 24.71
N CYS A 166 16.47 -13.16 24.08
CA CYS A 166 16.39 -13.30 22.64
C CYS A 166 14.98 -13.03 22.11
N VAL A 167 14.88 -12.58 20.85
CA VAL A 167 13.65 -12.59 20.06
C VAL A 167 13.64 -13.82 19.17
N LEU A 168 12.54 -14.57 19.19
CA LEU A 168 12.31 -15.65 18.23
C LEU A 168 11.68 -15.07 16.96
N GLY A 169 12.43 -15.08 15.86
CA GLY A 169 11.99 -14.57 14.56
C GLY A 169 12.04 -15.64 13.46
N LEU A 170 11.35 -15.39 12.35
CA LEU A 170 11.51 -16.17 11.12
C LEU A 170 12.59 -15.52 10.23
N VAL A 171 13.65 -16.25 9.93
CA VAL A 171 14.70 -15.84 8.99
C VAL A 171 14.69 -16.81 7.81
N GLY A 172 14.19 -16.36 6.66
CA GLY A 172 13.96 -17.22 5.51
C GLY A 172 12.91 -18.29 5.83
N ARG A 173 13.35 -19.56 5.94
CA ARG A 173 12.48 -20.70 6.25
C ARG A 173 12.60 -21.21 7.69
N GLU A 174 13.51 -20.65 8.47
CA GLU A 174 13.88 -21.16 9.78
C GLU A 174 13.51 -20.18 10.89
N LEU A 175 12.98 -20.72 11.99
CA LEU A 175 12.82 -19.95 13.22
C LEU A 175 14.18 -19.85 13.92
N LYS A 176 14.64 -18.65 14.25
CA LYS A 176 15.94 -18.41 14.90
C LYS A 176 15.76 -17.50 16.11
N PHE A 177 16.53 -17.78 17.16
CA PHE A 177 16.70 -16.87 18.28
C PHE A 177 17.77 -15.85 17.91
N ALA A 178 17.46 -14.57 18.10
CA ALA A 178 18.38 -13.48 17.88
C ALA A 178 18.47 -12.65 19.17
N PRO A 179 19.68 -12.42 19.73
CA PRO A 179 19.85 -11.63 20.94
C PRO A 179 19.30 -10.21 20.79
N VAL A 180 18.64 -9.70 21.83
CA VAL A 180 18.02 -8.36 21.79
C VAL A 180 19.08 -7.26 21.62
N THR A 181 20.26 -7.44 22.20
CA THR A 181 21.42 -6.54 22.05
C THR A 181 21.82 -6.38 20.59
N GLN A 182 21.94 -7.50 19.87
CA GLN A 182 22.25 -7.49 18.43
C GLN A 182 21.14 -6.85 17.60
N LEU A 183 19.87 -7.12 17.93
CA LEU A 183 18.73 -6.53 17.22
C LEU A 183 18.62 -5.01 17.44
N ALA A 184 19.02 -4.53 18.61
CA ALA A 184 18.99 -3.10 18.93
C ALA A 184 19.90 -2.28 18.00
N GLU A 185 21.06 -2.81 17.62
CA GLU A 185 21.98 -2.16 16.67
C GLU A 185 21.35 -1.97 15.27
N GLY A 186 20.49 -2.92 14.87
CA GLY A 186 19.81 -2.93 13.58
C GLY A 186 18.41 -2.30 13.59
N THR A 187 18.05 -1.52 14.61
CA THR A 187 16.68 -0.98 14.78
C THR A 187 16.68 0.55 14.91
N CYS A 188 15.92 1.25 14.06
CA CYS A 188 15.56 2.65 14.30
C CYS A 188 14.40 2.70 15.29
N PHE A 189 14.73 2.95 16.56
CA PHE A 189 13.74 3.18 17.62
C PHE A 189 12.87 4.41 17.37
N CYS A 190 13.43 5.42 16.68
CA CYS A 190 12.75 6.63 16.21
C CYS A 190 11.42 6.37 15.49
N HIS A 191 11.44 5.38 14.60
CA HIS A 191 10.31 5.03 13.74
C HIS A 191 9.81 3.61 14.00
N ARG A 192 10.41 2.90 14.98
CA ARG A 192 10.13 1.52 15.35
C ARG A 192 10.25 0.56 14.16
N LEU A 193 11.31 0.73 13.37
CA LEU A 193 11.58 -0.05 12.16
C LEU A 193 12.93 -0.74 12.23
N PRO A 194 13.07 -1.95 11.65
CA PRO A 194 14.38 -2.49 11.38
C PRO A 194 15.06 -1.69 10.26
N SER A 195 16.39 -1.59 10.32
CA SER A 195 17.22 -0.92 9.32
C SER A 195 17.16 -1.62 7.96
N ASN A 196 17.03 -2.95 7.96
CA ASN A 196 16.96 -3.78 6.76
C ASN A 196 15.54 -4.34 6.57
N LEU A 197 14.91 -4.03 5.45
CA LEU A 197 13.53 -4.42 5.12
C LEU A 197 13.54 -5.34 3.91
N TRP A 198 13.37 -6.65 4.13
CA TRP A 198 13.49 -7.67 3.08
C TRP A 198 12.52 -7.48 1.90
N TRP A 199 11.31 -7.01 2.20
CA TRP A 199 10.21 -6.83 1.25
C TRP A 199 10.38 -5.61 0.35
N MET A 200 11.32 -4.70 0.64
CA MET A 200 11.60 -3.57 -0.24
C MET A 200 12.10 -4.00 -1.63
N SER A 201 12.76 -5.16 -1.70
CA SER A 201 13.16 -5.77 -2.98
C SER A 201 11.96 -6.10 -3.88
N LEU A 202 10.79 -6.33 -3.30
CA LEU A 202 9.55 -6.63 -4.02
C LEU A 202 8.78 -5.38 -4.44
N PHE A 203 9.15 -4.19 -3.93
CA PHE A 203 8.38 -2.96 -4.14
C PHE A 203 8.32 -2.56 -5.63
N SER A 204 9.37 -2.83 -6.41
CA SER A 204 9.39 -2.56 -7.85
C SER A 204 8.31 -3.33 -8.62
N LEU A 205 7.91 -4.52 -8.15
CA LEU A 205 6.89 -5.35 -8.79
C LEU A 205 5.55 -4.65 -8.88
N ILE A 206 5.23 -3.73 -7.98
CA ILE A 206 3.97 -2.98 -8.02
C ILE A 206 3.87 -2.17 -9.31
N SER A 207 4.96 -1.50 -9.71
CA SER A 207 4.98 -0.71 -10.95
C SER A 207 4.83 -1.61 -12.18
N GLU A 208 5.51 -2.76 -12.19
CA GLU A 208 5.44 -3.72 -13.31
C GLU A 208 4.06 -4.34 -13.45
N LEU A 209 3.46 -4.76 -12.33
CA LEU A 209 2.13 -5.38 -12.30
C LEU A 209 0.99 -4.37 -12.52
N SER A 210 1.23 -3.08 -12.28
CA SER A 210 0.22 -2.04 -12.49
C SER A 210 -0.20 -1.89 -13.96
N GLY A 211 0.61 -2.33 -14.93
CA GLY A 211 0.28 -2.20 -16.36
C GLY A 211 0.26 -0.75 -16.87
N ILE A 212 0.87 0.20 -16.14
CA ILE A 212 1.04 1.60 -16.59
C ILE A 212 2.10 1.71 -17.70
N VAL A 213 3.04 0.76 -17.75
CA VAL A 213 4.20 0.78 -18.67
C VAL A 213 3.86 0.29 -20.09
N PHE A 214 2.71 -0.37 -20.30
CA PHE A 214 2.28 -0.91 -21.60
C PHE A 214 1.23 -0.05 -22.28
#